data_AF-A0A819KND4-F1
#
_entry.id   AF-A0A819KND4-F1
#
_cell.length_a   1.000
_cell.length_b   1.000
_cell.length_c   1.000
_cell.angle_alpha   90.00
_cell.angle_beta   90.00
_cell.angle_gamma   90.00
#
_symmetry.space_group_name_H-M   'P 1'
#
loop_
_entity.id
_entity.type
_entity.pdbx_description
1 polymer ?
#
loop_
_entity_poly.entity_id
_entity_poly.type
_entity_poly.pdbx_seq_one_letter_code
_entity_poly.pdbx_strand_id
1 'polypeptide(L)'
;MKSTPNQLLDYRCRLASPTSLGRSGVSQMYHSHVLAGEGYIILQELFPQLKDKLLNEYDVRDYSLKTECRFVVNGFVLNQDLTEDFLWLGIDRFTLETVMRKELCLQYGNQIEWKCNSRVVQLIVDQSLNIVKGIKYRQKHHVDSSSIDLYGDFIIDCTGRNTSSVKWLKERFNLIVPTIQIHFGAGYVTFVGERFKTGDPSLDSKHIIGYGLSPPDKNTGVGIIPIHEIKTMDENSLGTLSTFTLQCANYEYPPNDSYENLLEWIKEKLDPEYYSIFKSTKVCSPLVSYRRAIDDRKCVEQL
;
A
#
# COMPACT_ATOMS: atom_id res chain seq x y z
N MET A 1 19.80 2.22 -9.27
CA MET A 1 19.38 1.14 -10.21
C MET A 1 18.07 1.53 -10.86
N LYS A 2 18.00 1.53 -12.19
CA LYS A 2 16.73 1.68 -12.93
C LYS A 2 16.11 0.30 -13.03
N SER A 3 14.93 0.12 -12.44
CA SER A 3 14.14 -1.10 -12.65
C SER A 3 13.43 -0.95 -13.99
N THR A 4 13.50 -1.95 -14.86
CA THR A 4 12.73 -1.95 -16.11
C THR A 4 11.25 -2.24 -15.83
N PRO A 5 10.31 -1.87 -16.74
CA PRO A 5 8.90 -2.26 -16.62
C PRO A 5 8.73 -3.77 -16.46
N ASN A 6 9.53 -4.56 -17.17
CA ASN A 6 9.55 -6.02 -17.01
C ASN A 6 9.99 -6.45 -15.61
N GLN A 7 10.95 -5.76 -14.97
CA GLN A 7 11.36 -6.05 -13.59
C GLN A 7 10.31 -5.63 -12.56
N LEU A 8 9.51 -4.59 -12.82
CA LEU A 8 8.40 -4.17 -11.96
C LEU A 8 7.20 -5.11 -12.09
N LEU A 9 6.87 -5.52 -13.32
CA LEU A 9 5.85 -6.51 -13.60
C LEU A 9 6.22 -7.85 -12.97
N ASP A 10 7.44 -8.30 -13.22
CA ASP A 10 8.00 -9.50 -12.65
C ASP A 10 8.14 -9.39 -11.12
N TYR A 11 8.41 -8.21 -10.54
CA TYR A 11 8.33 -7.97 -9.09
C TYR A 11 6.90 -8.12 -8.55
N ARG A 12 5.91 -7.51 -9.22
CA ARG A 12 4.49 -7.61 -8.86
C ARG A 12 3.98 -9.06 -8.98
N CYS A 13 4.54 -9.84 -9.90
CA CYS A 13 4.29 -11.29 -10.00
C CYS A 13 5.10 -12.11 -8.98
N ARG A 14 6.36 -11.75 -8.70
CA ARG A 14 7.29 -12.41 -7.76
C ARG A 14 7.12 -11.93 -6.31
N LEU A 15 5.89 -11.71 -5.85
CA LEU A 15 5.53 -11.50 -4.43
C LEU A 15 5.87 -12.71 -3.50
N ALA A 16 6.77 -13.61 -3.93
CA ALA A 16 7.04 -14.94 -3.40
C ALA A 16 8.29 -15.05 -2.50
N SER A 17 8.97 -13.95 -2.14
CA SER A 17 10.07 -14.02 -1.15
C SER A 17 10.01 -12.89 -0.12
N PRO A 18 9.59 -13.18 1.13
CA PRO A 18 9.52 -12.21 2.22
C PRO A 18 10.84 -11.52 2.58
N THR A 19 11.98 -12.04 2.10
CA THR A 19 13.32 -11.57 2.51
C THR A 19 13.93 -10.52 1.59
N SER A 20 13.48 -10.39 0.33
CA SER A 20 14.06 -9.43 -0.63
C SER A 20 13.13 -8.28 -1.00
N LEU A 21 11.83 -8.36 -0.71
CA LEU A 21 10.84 -7.43 -1.27
C LEU A 21 9.95 -6.82 -0.18
N GLY A 22 10.34 -5.65 0.29
CA GLY A 22 9.58 -4.85 1.28
C GLY A 22 10.19 -4.90 2.68
N ARG A 23 10.24 -3.74 3.34
CA ARG A 23 10.62 -3.68 4.76
C ARG A 23 9.49 -4.25 5.61
N SER A 24 9.81 -5.25 6.43
CA SER A 24 8.90 -5.76 7.47
C SER A 24 8.30 -4.60 8.27
N GLY A 25 6.97 -4.56 8.38
CA GLY A 25 6.26 -3.52 9.15
C GLY A 25 5.66 -2.37 8.33
N VAL A 26 5.75 -2.39 6.99
CA VAL A 26 4.95 -1.48 6.15
C VAL A 26 3.57 -2.06 5.94
N SER A 27 2.56 -1.43 6.53
CA SER A 27 1.17 -1.76 6.30
C SER A 27 0.83 -1.61 4.81
N GLN A 28 0.12 -2.60 4.27
CA GLN A 28 -0.46 -2.53 2.92
C GLN A 28 0.56 -2.23 1.81
N MET A 29 1.82 -2.63 1.99
CA MET A 29 2.90 -2.37 1.02
C MET A 29 2.56 -2.85 -0.40
N TYR A 30 1.87 -3.99 -0.48
CA TYR A 30 1.52 -4.66 -1.74
C TYR A 30 0.09 -4.35 -2.21
N HIS A 31 -0.66 -3.55 -1.45
CA HIS A 31 -1.99 -3.12 -1.88
C HIS A 31 -1.80 -2.00 -2.90
N SER A 32 -2.71 -1.95 -3.87
CA SER A 32 -2.74 -0.81 -4.79
C SER A 32 -3.39 0.38 -4.07
N HIS A 33 -2.77 1.55 -4.22
CA HIS A 33 -3.21 2.80 -3.61
C HIS A 33 -3.68 3.76 -4.71
N VAL A 34 -4.53 4.69 -4.35
CA VAL A 34 -4.90 5.82 -5.20
C VAL A 34 -4.31 7.08 -4.56
N LEU A 35 -3.52 7.83 -5.32
CA LEU A 35 -3.09 9.16 -4.89
C LEU A 35 -4.25 10.12 -5.10
N ALA A 36 -4.87 10.58 -4.00
CA ALA A 36 -6.09 11.37 -4.03
C ALA A 36 -5.99 12.64 -3.18
N GLY A 37 -6.76 13.66 -3.57
CA GLY A 37 -6.98 14.89 -2.83
C GLY A 37 -5.70 15.67 -2.52
N GLU A 38 -5.64 16.25 -1.33
CA GLU A 38 -4.53 17.11 -0.90
C GLU A 38 -3.18 16.40 -0.85
N GLY A 39 -3.16 15.09 -0.55
CA GLY A 39 -1.91 14.32 -0.55
C GLY A 39 -1.26 14.30 -1.94
N TYR A 40 -2.07 14.25 -3.00
CA TYR A 40 -1.58 14.36 -4.37
C TYR A 40 -1.07 15.77 -4.68
N ILE A 41 -1.79 16.81 -4.27
CA ILE A 41 -1.39 18.21 -4.48
C ILE A 41 -0.04 18.50 -3.83
N ILE A 42 0.11 18.17 -2.54
CA ILE A 42 1.37 18.34 -1.79
C ILE A 42 2.52 17.57 -2.45
N LEU A 43 2.27 16.33 -2.89
CA LEU A 43 3.30 15.55 -3.58
C LEU A 43 3.71 16.18 -4.91
N GLN A 44 2.79 16.80 -5.65
CA GLN A 44 3.11 17.50 -6.89
C GLN A 44 3.87 18.81 -6.62
N GLU A 45 3.61 19.50 -5.52
CA GLU A 45 4.41 20.67 -5.11
C GLU A 45 5.85 20.28 -4.74
N LEU A 46 6.01 19.19 -3.98
CA LEU A 46 7.33 18.70 -3.55
C LEU A 46 8.09 18.02 -4.69
N PHE A 47 7.38 17.37 -5.61
CA PHE A 47 7.95 16.62 -6.73
C PHE A 47 7.20 16.97 -8.04
N PRO A 48 7.48 18.13 -8.67
CA PRO A 48 6.71 18.63 -9.82
C PRO A 48 6.61 17.69 -11.02
N GLN A 49 7.60 16.82 -11.22
CA GLN A 49 7.64 15.86 -12.33
C GLN A 49 7.21 14.44 -11.92
N LEU A 50 6.69 14.25 -10.70
CA LEU A 50 6.39 12.92 -10.18
C LEU A 50 5.38 12.19 -11.07
N LYS A 51 4.23 12.81 -11.35
CA LYS A 51 3.21 12.21 -12.22
C LYS A 51 3.76 11.85 -13.60
N ASP A 52 4.45 12.77 -14.27
CA ASP A 52 4.99 12.52 -15.61
C ASP A 52 6.00 11.37 -15.62
N LYS A 53 6.85 11.27 -14.58
CA LYS A 53 7.78 10.15 -14.44
C LYS A 53 7.04 8.85 -14.22
N LEU A 54 6.05 8.83 -13.33
CA LEU A 54 5.23 7.65 -13.07
C LEU A 54 4.57 7.15 -14.36
N LEU A 55 3.97 8.05 -15.14
CA LEU A 55 3.30 7.72 -16.39
C LEU A 55 4.28 7.24 -17.48
N ASN A 56 5.39 7.96 -17.68
CA ASN A 56 6.27 7.74 -18.84
C ASN A 56 7.39 6.73 -18.59
N GLU A 57 7.83 6.54 -17.34
CA GLU A 57 9.00 5.71 -17.01
C GLU A 57 8.65 4.43 -16.21
N TYR A 58 7.50 4.39 -15.54
CA TYR A 58 7.14 3.31 -14.61
C TYR A 58 5.86 2.56 -14.98
N ASP A 59 5.33 2.79 -16.19
CA ASP A 59 4.09 2.16 -16.70
C ASP A 59 2.92 2.30 -15.71
N VAL A 60 2.90 3.42 -14.96
CA VAL A 60 1.75 3.81 -14.15
C VAL A 60 0.77 4.50 -15.08
N ARG A 61 -0.51 4.40 -14.75
CA ARG A 61 -1.57 4.91 -15.61
C ARG A 61 -2.63 5.66 -14.80
N ASP A 62 -3.18 6.70 -15.42
CA ASP A 62 -4.43 7.31 -15.00
C ASP A 62 -5.62 6.46 -15.48
N TYR A 63 -6.59 6.25 -14.59
CA TYR A 63 -7.83 5.56 -14.91
C TYR A 63 -9.00 6.52 -14.81
N SER A 64 -9.87 6.48 -15.82
CA SER A 64 -11.13 7.20 -15.82
C SER A 64 -12.09 6.58 -14.81
N LEU A 65 -12.47 7.32 -13.77
CA LEU A 65 -13.51 6.89 -12.85
C LEU A 65 -14.86 6.76 -13.56
N LYS A 66 -15.12 7.57 -14.59
CA LYS A 66 -16.39 7.54 -15.31
C LYS A 66 -16.51 6.38 -16.30
N THR A 67 -15.44 6.08 -17.05
CA THR A 67 -15.51 5.17 -18.22
C THR A 67 -14.77 3.86 -18.04
N GLU A 68 -13.84 3.77 -17.08
CA GLU A 68 -13.00 2.58 -16.89
C GLU A 68 -13.18 1.91 -15.53
N CYS A 69 -13.95 2.54 -14.63
CA CYS A 69 -14.26 2.02 -13.31
C CYS A 69 -15.72 1.57 -13.22
N ARG A 70 -15.95 0.45 -12.54
CA ARG A 70 -17.26 0.09 -11.99
C ARG A 70 -17.18 0.32 -10.48
N PHE A 71 -17.76 1.43 -10.02
CA PHE A 71 -17.76 1.81 -8.61
C PHE A 71 -19.13 1.54 -7.98
N VAL A 72 -19.23 0.42 -7.26
CA VAL A 72 -20.46 -0.06 -6.64
C VAL A 72 -20.43 0.20 -5.14
N VAL A 73 -21.47 0.82 -4.61
CA VAL A 73 -21.71 0.94 -3.17
C VAL A 73 -23.12 0.43 -2.87
N ASN A 74 -23.23 -0.57 -1.98
CA ASN A 74 -24.52 -1.17 -1.62
C ASN A 74 -25.36 -1.64 -2.81
N GLY A 75 -24.72 -2.15 -3.87
CA GLY A 75 -25.38 -2.60 -5.10
C GLY A 75 -25.71 -1.49 -6.10
N PHE A 76 -25.47 -0.22 -5.77
CA PHE A 76 -25.66 0.91 -6.68
C PHE A 76 -24.36 1.30 -7.35
N VAL A 77 -24.38 1.44 -8.68
CA VAL A 77 -23.23 1.95 -9.45
C VAL A 77 -23.21 3.47 -9.32
N LEU A 78 -22.26 4.02 -8.57
CA LEU A 78 -22.23 5.44 -8.22
C LEU A 78 -21.68 6.35 -9.33
N ASN A 79 -20.84 5.80 -10.21
CA ASN A 79 -20.10 6.59 -11.18
C ASN A 79 -20.80 6.72 -12.55
N GLN A 80 -21.97 6.08 -12.73
CA GLN A 80 -22.71 6.06 -13.99
C GLN A 80 -23.23 7.44 -14.42
N ASP A 81 -23.59 8.27 -13.43
CA ASP A 81 -24.23 9.58 -13.65
C ASP A 81 -23.24 10.75 -13.52
N LEU A 82 -21.93 10.48 -13.40
CA LEU A 82 -20.93 11.53 -13.31
C LEU A 82 -20.95 12.40 -14.57
N THR A 83 -21.16 13.70 -14.39
CA THR A 83 -21.14 14.67 -15.49
C THR A 83 -19.72 14.90 -16.01
N GLU A 84 -18.74 14.89 -15.11
CA GLU A 84 -17.31 15.06 -15.38
C GLU A 84 -16.53 13.78 -15.07
N ASP A 85 -15.37 13.62 -15.69
CA ASP A 85 -14.51 12.47 -15.41
C ASP A 85 -13.42 12.84 -14.39
N PHE A 86 -13.15 11.90 -13.49
CA PHE A 86 -12.11 12.01 -12.49
C PHE A 86 -11.01 10.99 -12.81
N LEU A 87 -9.80 11.47 -13.05
CA LEU A 87 -8.65 10.61 -13.31
C LEU A 87 -8.02 10.17 -12.00
N TRP A 88 -7.93 8.86 -11.80
CA TRP A 88 -7.29 8.25 -10.64
C TRP A 88 -5.93 7.68 -11.03
N LEU A 89 -4.88 8.14 -10.35
CA LEU A 89 -3.54 7.58 -10.48
C LEU A 89 -3.39 6.40 -9.52
N GLY A 90 -3.63 5.19 -10.03
CA GLY A 90 -3.47 3.94 -9.29
C GLY A 90 -2.01 3.52 -9.24
N ILE A 91 -1.45 3.37 -8.05
CA ILE A 91 -0.02 3.08 -7.86
C ILE A 91 0.23 2.24 -6.60
N ASP A 92 1.14 1.27 -6.68
CA ASP A 92 1.62 0.58 -5.48
C ASP A 92 2.65 1.43 -4.72
N ARG A 93 2.70 1.24 -3.40
CA ARG A 93 3.55 2.04 -2.52
C ARG A 93 5.04 1.91 -2.84
N PHE A 94 5.49 0.74 -3.27
CA PHE A 94 6.90 0.50 -3.57
C PHE A 94 7.36 1.30 -4.78
N THR A 95 6.57 1.32 -5.86
CA THR A 95 6.84 2.13 -7.06
C THR A 95 6.91 3.60 -6.68
N LEU A 96 5.92 4.11 -5.95
CA LEU A 96 5.90 5.50 -5.48
C LEU A 96 7.14 5.86 -4.66
N GLU A 97 7.46 5.08 -3.61
CA GLU A 97 8.64 5.30 -2.75
C GLU A 97 9.95 5.25 -3.55
N THR A 98 10.04 4.36 -4.55
CA THR A 98 11.22 4.23 -5.40
C THR A 98 11.44 5.46 -6.26
N VAL A 99 10.38 5.98 -6.89
CA VAL A 99 10.47 7.19 -7.73
C VAL A 99 10.86 8.39 -6.86
N MET A 100 10.15 8.63 -5.75
CA MET A 100 10.47 9.73 -4.85
C MET A 100 11.90 9.67 -4.32
N ARG A 101 12.39 8.48 -3.93
CA ARG A 101 13.77 8.31 -3.47
C ARG A 101 14.79 8.65 -4.55
N LYS A 102 14.55 8.27 -5.81
CA LYS A 102 15.43 8.62 -6.93
C LYS A 102 15.45 10.12 -7.16
N GLU A 103 14.29 10.78 -7.11
CA GLU A 103 14.20 12.23 -7.24
C GLU A 103 14.99 12.95 -6.16
N LEU A 104 14.86 12.52 -4.89
CA LEU A 104 15.64 13.08 -3.80
C LEU A 104 17.15 12.91 -4.01
N CYS A 105 17.60 11.73 -4.46
CA CYS A 105 19.02 11.51 -4.77
C CYS A 105 19.52 12.40 -5.91
N LEU A 106 18.69 12.65 -6.94
CA LEU A 106 19.06 13.51 -8.07
C LEU A 106 19.11 14.99 -7.66
N GLN A 107 18.12 15.44 -6.89
CA GLN A 107 17.98 16.84 -6.49
C GLN A 107 19.02 17.24 -5.45
N TYR A 108 19.30 16.38 -4.47
CA TYR A 108 20.16 16.70 -3.33
C TYR A 108 21.54 16.04 -3.41
N GLY A 109 21.76 15.11 -4.35
CA GLY A 109 23.05 14.47 -4.59
C GLY A 109 23.61 13.85 -3.31
N ASN A 110 24.80 14.29 -2.92
CA ASN A 110 25.53 13.79 -1.74
C ASN A 110 25.08 14.43 -0.41
N GLN A 111 24.10 15.34 -0.42
CA GLN A 111 23.56 15.94 0.81
C GLN A 111 22.65 14.98 1.60
N ILE A 112 22.19 13.90 0.96
CA ILE A 112 21.36 12.87 1.60
C ILE A 112 22.15 11.57 1.70
N GLU A 113 22.37 11.09 2.92
CA GLU A 113 22.94 9.77 3.16
C GLU A 113 21.86 8.76 3.57
N TRP A 114 21.70 7.69 2.78
CA TRP A 114 20.74 6.63 3.05
C TRP A 114 21.36 5.47 3.85
N LYS A 115 21.07 5.39 5.16
CA LYS A 115 21.45 4.23 5.99
C LYS A 115 20.40 3.11 5.89
N CYS A 116 20.53 2.25 4.87
CA CYS A 116 19.64 1.11 4.66
C CYS A 116 19.98 -0.10 5.55
N ASN A 117 19.03 -1.04 5.70
CA ASN A 117 19.16 -2.24 6.55
C ASN A 117 19.54 -1.93 8.01
N SER A 118 19.16 -0.74 8.46
CA SER A 118 19.42 -0.22 9.81
C SER A 118 18.13 -0.22 10.63
N ARG A 119 18.25 -0.53 11.91
CA ARG A 119 17.18 -0.39 12.90
C ARG A 119 17.65 0.53 14.02
N VAL A 120 16.91 1.60 14.25
CA VAL A 120 17.11 2.45 15.44
C VAL A 120 16.69 1.66 16.68
N VAL A 121 17.54 1.66 17.69
CA VAL A 121 17.35 0.90 18.93
C VAL A 121 17.26 1.79 20.17
N GLN A 122 17.74 3.03 20.10
CA GLN A 122 17.72 3.95 21.24
C GLN A 122 17.85 5.42 20.81
N LEU A 123 17.37 6.33 21.65
CA LEU A 123 17.76 7.75 21.63
C LEU A 123 19.06 7.98 22.42
N ILE A 124 19.86 8.92 21.94
CA ILE A 124 20.97 9.54 22.68
C ILE A 124 20.43 10.85 23.24
N VAL A 125 20.49 11.01 24.56
CA VAL A 125 19.87 12.14 25.26
C VAL A 125 20.88 12.87 26.13
N ASP A 126 20.70 14.17 26.27
CA ASP A 126 21.31 14.95 27.33
C ASP A 126 20.24 15.25 28.38
N GLN A 127 20.32 14.55 29.52
CA GLN A 127 19.32 14.69 30.58
C GLN A 127 19.37 16.07 31.25
N SER A 128 20.53 16.70 31.31
CA SER A 128 20.71 18.00 31.95
C SER A 128 20.04 19.13 31.16
N LEU A 129 20.04 18.99 29.82
CA LEU A 129 19.44 19.95 28.90
C LEU A 129 18.04 19.52 28.45
N ASN A 130 17.58 18.32 28.82
CA ASN A 130 16.31 17.74 28.40
C ASN A 130 16.16 17.69 26.86
N ILE A 131 17.23 17.32 26.14
CA ILE A 131 17.25 17.27 24.67
C ILE A 131 17.67 15.90 24.14
N VAL A 132 17.18 15.56 22.94
CA VAL A 132 17.68 14.45 22.14
C VAL A 132 18.87 14.95 21.31
N LYS A 133 20.02 14.29 21.42
CA LYS A 133 21.26 14.62 20.68
C LYS A 133 21.51 13.71 19.48
N GLY A 134 20.76 12.61 19.37
CA GLY A 134 20.97 11.63 18.32
C GLY A 134 20.26 10.31 18.58
N ILE A 135 20.69 9.30 17.83
CA ILE A 135 20.15 7.95 17.85
C ILE A 135 21.25 6.90 17.89
N LYS A 136 20.92 5.73 18.42
CA LYS A 136 21.72 4.51 18.27
C LYS A 136 21.02 3.59 17.30
N TYR A 137 21.73 3.05 16.32
CA TYR A 137 21.18 2.09 15.36
C TYR A 137 22.05 0.85 15.20
N ARG A 138 21.43 -0.26 14.76
CA ARG A 138 22.10 -1.53 14.43
C ARG A 138 21.89 -1.87 12.96
N GLN A 139 22.91 -2.41 12.30
CA GLN A 139 22.80 -2.91 10.92
C GLN A 139 22.54 -4.42 10.90
N LYS A 140 21.57 -4.87 10.10
CA LYS A 140 21.10 -6.27 10.07
C LYS A 140 22.17 -7.33 9.73
N HIS A 141 23.24 -6.97 9.01
CA HIS A 141 24.22 -7.93 8.49
C HIS A 141 25.50 -8.07 9.32
N HIS A 142 25.59 -7.39 10.46
CA HIS A 142 26.74 -7.51 11.36
C HIS A 142 26.35 -8.36 12.57
N VAL A 143 26.78 -9.63 12.54
CA VAL A 143 26.50 -10.66 13.56
C VAL A 143 27.02 -10.26 14.96
N ASP A 144 28.03 -9.38 15.01
CA ASP A 144 28.60 -8.80 16.24
C ASP A 144 28.29 -7.30 16.44
N SER A 145 27.29 -6.72 15.75
CA SER A 145 27.13 -5.26 15.75
C SER A 145 26.70 -4.68 17.10
N SER A 146 27.69 -4.13 17.80
CA SER A 146 27.53 -2.99 18.68
C SER A 146 26.70 -1.92 17.97
N SER A 147 25.82 -1.25 18.73
CA SER A 147 25.05 -0.15 18.19
C SER A 147 25.97 1.00 17.79
N ILE A 148 25.71 1.60 16.64
CA ILE A 148 26.42 2.77 16.12
C ILE A 148 25.67 4.03 16.58
N ASP A 149 26.42 4.98 17.13
CA ASP A 149 25.89 6.29 17.55
C ASP A 149 25.88 7.25 16.36
N LEU A 150 24.77 7.93 16.15
CA LEU A 150 24.60 8.95 15.13
C LEU A 150 24.01 10.20 15.78
N TYR A 151 24.75 11.31 15.72
CA TYR A 151 24.36 12.59 16.30
C TYR A 151 23.68 13.48 15.26
N GLY A 152 22.79 14.34 15.70
CA GLY A 152 22.13 15.32 14.85
C GLY A 152 21.37 16.36 15.67
N ASP A 153 21.18 17.54 15.09
CA ASP A 153 20.50 18.67 15.74
C ASP A 153 18.98 18.48 15.79
N PHE A 154 18.43 17.76 14.82
CA PHE A 154 17.00 17.47 14.72
C PHE A 154 16.74 16.02 14.32
N ILE A 155 15.91 15.33 15.10
CA ILE A 155 15.58 13.92 14.89
C ILE A 155 14.08 13.80 14.62
N ILE A 156 13.73 13.34 13.41
CA ILE A 156 12.35 13.07 13.02
C ILE A 156 12.14 11.56 12.93
N ASP A 157 11.19 11.04 13.72
CA ASP A 157 10.81 9.63 13.66
C ASP A 157 9.65 9.38 12.69
N CYS A 158 9.99 8.85 11.50
CA CYS A 158 9.04 8.42 10.48
C CYS A 158 8.88 6.88 10.42
N THR A 159 9.14 6.15 11.51
CA THR A 159 9.05 4.67 11.53
C THR A 159 7.62 4.13 11.54
N GLY A 160 6.62 5.00 11.69
CA GLY A 160 5.20 4.66 11.58
C GLY A 160 4.64 4.00 12.85
N ARG A 161 3.63 3.14 12.68
CA ARG A 161 2.82 2.58 13.79
C ARG A 161 3.63 1.90 14.89
N ASN A 162 4.70 1.19 14.54
CA ASN A 162 5.54 0.46 15.50
C ASN A 162 6.75 1.28 16.00
N THR A 163 6.66 2.60 15.90
CA THR A 163 7.57 3.57 16.52
C THR A 163 7.89 3.23 17.96
N SER A 164 9.18 3.18 18.26
CA SER A 164 9.68 3.01 19.64
C SER A 164 9.92 4.34 20.34
N SER A 165 9.73 5.48 19.65
CA SER A 165 10.05 6.80 20.19
C SER A 165 9.19 7.18 21.38
N VAL A 166 7.90 6.80 21.41
CA VAL A 166 7.05 7.05 22.59
C VAL A 166 7.60 6.34 23.83
N LYS A 167 8.03 5.09 23.67
CA LYS A 167 8.67 4.32 24.73
C LYS A 167 9.96 5.00 25.19
N TRP A 168 10.83 5.39 24.25
CA TRP A 168 12.10 6.04 24.59
C TRP A 168 11.92 7.40 25.26
N LEU A 169 10.97 8.23 24.81
CA LEU A 169 10.69 9.52 25.42
C LEU A 169 10.16 9.36 26.85
N LYS A 170 9.30 8.37 27.10
CA LYS A 170 8.88 8.03 28.46
C LYS A 170 10.04 7.56 29.34
N GLU A 171 10.86 6.64 28.84
CA GLU A 171 12.00 6.09 29.61
C GLU A 171 13.08 7.12 29.90
N ARG A 172 13.33 8.05 28.97
CA ARG A 172 14.41 9.04 29.08
C ARG A 172 13.96 10.33 29.74
N PHE A 173 12.75 10.80 29.47
CA PHE A 173 12.29 12.12 29.93
C PHE A 173 11.02 12.06 30.77
N ASN A 174 10.49 10.87 31.07
CA ASN A 174 9.18 10.70 31.70
C ASN A 174 8.04 11.39 30.92
N LEU A 175 8.23 11.58 29.61
CA LEU A 175 7.22 12.18 28.73
C LEU A 175 6.16 11.14 28.38
N ILE A 176 4.92 11.42 28.77
CA ILE A 176 3.77 10.60 28.44
C ILE A 176 3.11 11.22 27.22
N VAL A 177 3.05 10.45 26.13
CA VAL A 177 2.29 10.83 24.94
C VAL A 177 0.92 10.14 25.02
N PRO A 178 -0.18 10.88 25.26
CA PRO A 178 -1.50 10.30 25.27
C PRO A 178 -1.75 9.60 23.94
N THR A 179 -2.14 8.32 24.00
CA THR A 179 -2.33 7.49 22.81
C THR A 179 -3.70 6.85 22.88
N ILE A 180 -4.52 7.10 21.87
CA ILE A 180 -5.82 6.46 21.70
C ILE A 180 -5.64 5.34 20.69
N GLN A 181 -5.98 4.13 21.11
CA GLN A 181 -5.98 2.98 20.23
C GLN A 181 -7.39 2.78 19.65
N ILE A 182 -7.50 2.81 18.33
CA ILE A 182 -8.75 2.57 17.63
C ILE A 182 -8.66 1.25 16.88
N HIS A 183 -9.64 0.38 17.09
CA HIS A 183 -9.72 -0.92 16.43
C HIS A 183 -10.98 -0.97 15.56
N PHE A 184 -10.79 -1.02 14.23
CA PHE A 184 -11.90 -1.04 13.27
C PHE A 184 -12.32 -2.45 12.85
N GLY A 185 -11.61 -3.49 13.32
CA GLY A 185 -11.90 -4.88 12.95
C GLY A 185 -11.66 -5.15 11.46
N ALA A 186 -10.97 -4.24 10.77
CA ALA A 186 -10.77 -4.31 9.33
C ALA A 186 -9.62 -5.25 8.98
N GLY A 187 -9.80 -5.98 7.89
CA GLY A 187 -8.74 -6.78 7.32
C GLY A 187 -8.88 -6.96 5.82
N TYR A 188 -7.79 -7.41 5.22
CA TYR A 188 -7.64 -7.51 3.78
C TYR A 188 -6.94 -8.81 3.43
N VAL A 189 -7.24 -9.34 2.25
CA VAL A 189 -6.39 -10.29 1.53
C VAL A 189 -6.14 -9.72 0.15
N THR A 190 -4.86 -9.60 -0.21
CA THR A 190 -4.42 -9.06 -1.50
C THR A 190 -3.55 -10.07 -2.24
N PHE A 191 -3.74 -10.16 -3.55
CA PHE A 191 -2.91 -10.96 -4.45
C PHE A 191 -2.91 -10.37 -5.85
N VAL A 192 -2.02 -10.87 -6.71
CA VAL A 192 -1.95 -10.54 -8.13
C VAL A 192 -2.44 -11.74 -8.94
N GLY A 193 -3.26 -11.49 -9.95
CA GLY A 193 -3.80 -12.51 -10.84
C GLY A 193 -4.06 -12.01 -12.25
N GLU A 194 -4.10 -12.92 -13.19
CA GLU A 194 -4.54 -12.69 -14.57
C GLU A 194 -6.07 -12.85 -14.64
N ARG A 195 -6.77 -11.78 -15.01
CA ARG A 195 -8.21 -11.81 -15.29
C ARG A 195 -8.44 -11.85 -16.79
N PHE A 196 -9.19 -12.83 -17.28
CA PHE A 196 -9.60 -12.90 -18.69
C PHE A 196 -10.95 -12.24 -18.90
N LYS A 197 -11.21 -11.76 -20.13
CA LYS A 197 -12.50 -11.18 -20.49
C LYS A 197 -13.62 -12.21 -20.31
N THR A 198 -14.68 -11.79 -19.64
CA THR A 198 -15.89 -12.55 -19.38
C THR A 198 -16.90 -12.42 -20.51
N GLY A 199 -16.77 -11.38 -21.35
CA GLY A 199 -17.75 -11.04 -22.39
C GLY A 199 -18.89 -10.15 -21.88
N ASP A 200 -18.98 -9.92 -20.57
CA ASP A 200 -19.87 -8.94 -19.95
C ASP A 200 -19.12 -7.59 -19.81
N PRO A 201 -19.53 -6.53 -20.51
CA PRO A 201 -18.87 -5.22 -20.43
C PRO A 201 -18.79 -4.65 -19.01
N SER A 202 -19.77 -4.96 -18.15
CA SER A 202 -19.79 -4.47 -16.77
C SER A 202 -18.72 -5.15 -15.92
N LEU A 203 -18.51 -6.46 -16.11
CA LEU A 203 -17.49 -7.25 -15.40
C LEU A 203 -16.11 -7.14 -16.03
N ASP A 204 -16.05 -6.78 -17.31
CA ASP A 204 -14.80 -6.53 -18.05
C ASP A 204 -14.26 -5.10 -17.85
N SER A 205 -14.95 -4.27 -17.06
CA SER A 205 -14.46 -2.96 -16.60
C SER A 205 -13.04 -3.10 -16.05
N LYS A 206 -12.13 -2.21 -16.47
CA LYS A 206 -10.71 -2.32 -16.14
C LYS A 206 -10.46 -2.22 -14.64
N HIS A 207 -11.23 -1.36 -13.98
CA HIS A 207 -11.19 -1.14 -12.54
C HIS A 207 -12.53 -1.52 -11.94
N ILE A 208 -12.52 -2.29 -10.86
CA ILE A 208 -13.75 -2.66 -10.14
C ILE A 208 -13.54 -2.36 -8.67
N ILE A 209 -14.42 -1.53 -8.14
CA ILE A 209 -14.50 -1.25 -6.71
C ILE A 209 -15.92 -1.56 -6.28
N GLY A 210 -16.05 -2.54 -5.39
CA GLY A 210 -17.29 -2.84 -4.71
C GLY A 210 -17.14 -2.61 -3.21
N TYR A 211 -17.87 -1.66 -2.65
CA TYR A 211 -18.05 -1.55 -1.21
C TYR A 211 -19.45 -2.04 -0.84
N GLY A 212 -19.48 -3.18 -0.17
CA GLY A 212 -20.65 -3.63 0.56
C GLY A 212 -20.58 -3.22 2.02
N LEU A 213 -19.85 -2.16 2.42
CA LEU A 213 -19.76 -1.78 3.83
C LEU A 213 -21.05 -1.05 4.26
N SER A 214 -22.10 -1.82 4.54
CA SER A 214 -23.26 -1.41 5.32
C SER A 214 -23.32 -2.23 6.61
N PRO A 215 -22.52 -1.88 7.63
CA PRO A 215 -22.62 -2.51 8.92
C PRO A 215 -24.05 -2.39 9.49
N PRO A 216 -24.56 -3.41 10.19
CA PRO A 216 -23.87 -4.66 10.54
C PRO A 216 -23.94 -5.74 9.45
N ASP A 217 -24.84 -5.62 8.47
CA ASP A 217 -25.28 -6.73 7.62
C ASP A 217 -24.35 -7.05 6.45
N LYS A 218 -23.62 -6.04 5.95
CA LYS A 218 -22.61 -6.23 4.93
C LYS A 218 -21.33 -5.53 5.37
N ASN A 219 -20.26 -6.31 5.49
CA ASN A 219 -18.97 -5.87 6.00
C ASN A 219 -17.84 -6.20 5.03
N THR A 220 -18.15 -6.58 3.79
CA THR A 220 -17.17 -7.01 2.79
C THR A 220 -17.03 -5.99 1.66
N GLY A 221 -15.91 -6.07 0.96
CA GLY A 221 -15.73 -5.34 -0.28
C GLY A 221 -14.59 -5.90 -1.12
N VAL A 222 -14.48 -5.37 -2.32
CA VAL A 222 -13.56 -5.83 -3.34
C VAL A 222 -12.97 -4.63 -4.08
N GLY A 223 -11.67 -4.69 -4.33
CA GLY A 223 -10.95 -3.81 -5.22
C GLY A 223 -10.16 -4.64 -6.22
N ILE A 224 -10.37 -4.40 -7.51
CA ILE A 224 -9.62 -5.00 -8.61
C ILE A 224 -9.01 -3.84 -9.39
N ILE A 225 -7.69 -3.69 -9.26
CA ILE A 225 -6.95 -2.59 -9.85
C ILE A 225 -6.03 -3.15 -10.94
N PRO A 226 -6.19 -2.71 -12.20
CA PRO A 226 -5.41 -3.24 -13.30
C PRO A 226 -3.95 -2.81 -13.16
N ILE A 227 -3.03 -3.73 -13.40
CA ILE A 227 -1.59 -3.48 -13.47
C ILE A 227 -1.20 -3.27 -14.93
N HIS A 228 -1.54 -4.22 -15.79
CA HIS A 228 -1.09 -4.24 -17.18
C HIS A 228 -2.07 -5.05 -18.05
N GLU A 229 -2.29 -4.60 -19.28
CA GLU A 229 -3.13 -5.32 -20.24
C GLU A 229 -2.35 -6.46 -20.88
N ILE A 230 -2.93 -7.65 -20.90
CA ILE A 230 -2.31 -8.82 -21.53
C ILE A 230 -2.77 -8.83 -22.98
N LYS A 231 -1.82 -8.67 -23.91
CA LYS A 231 -2.08 -8.63 -25.35
C LYS A 231 -1.54 -9.87 -26.07
N THR A 232 -2.21 -10.30 -27.12
CA THR A 232 -1.68 -11.23 -28.11
C THR A 232 -0.63 -10.57 -29.02
N MET A 233 0.02 -11.36 -29.89
CA MET A 233 0.96 -10.83 -30.89
C MET A 233 0.31 -9.91 -31.92
N ASP A 234 -0.99 -10.07 -32.18
CA ASP A 234 -1.83 -9.20 -33.02
C ASP A 234 -2.46 -8.04 -32.22
N GLU A 235 -1.91 -7.73 -31.04
CA GLU A 235 -2.32 -6.65 -30.13
C GLU A 235 -3.76 -6.72 -29.56
N ASN A 236 -4.44 -7.86 -29.74
CA ASN A 236 -5.75 -8.10 -29.15
C ASN A 236 -5.64 -8.39 -27.65
N SER A 237 -6.47 -7.71 -26.86
CA SER A 237 -6.51 -7.86 -25.40
C SER A 237 -7.09 -9.22 -25.00
N LEU A 238 -6.26 -10.08 -24.40
CA LEU A 238 -6.63 -11.37 -23.80
C LEU A 238 -7.21 -11.20 -22.40
N GLY A 239 -6.81 -10.14 -21.70
CA GLY A 239 -7.16 -9.96 -20.30
C GLY A 239 -6.30 -8.88 -19.65
N THR A 240 -6.24 -8.90 -18.33
CA THR A 240 -5.54 -7.90 -17.54
C THR A 240 -4.89 -8.56 -16.34
N LEU A 241 -3.59 -8.33 -16.17
CA LEU A 241 -2.94 -8.61 -14.90
C LEU A 241 -3.41 -7.55 -13.91
N SER A 242 -3.95 -7.96 -12.77
CA SER A 242 -4.57 -7.05 -11.80
C SER A 242 -4.16 -7.39 -10.37
N THR A 243 -4.14 -6.37 -9.52
CA THR A 243 -4.14 -6.54 -8.06
C THR A 243 -5.57 -6.72 -7.60
N PHE A 244 -5.83 -7.83 -6.91
CA PHE A 244 -7.09 -8.14 -6.26
C PHE A 244 -6.95 -7.88 -4.77
N THR A 245 -7.91 -7.16 -4.19
CA THR A 245 -7.99 -6.92 -2.75
C THR A 245 -9.41 -7.20 -2.28
N LEU A 246 -9.54 -8.13 -1.35
CA LEU A 246 -10.78 -8.40 -0.64
C LEU A 246 -10.65 -7.79 0.74
N GLN A 247 -11.62 -6.98 1.12
CA GLN A 247 -11.63 -6.31 2.42
C GLN A 247 -12.82 -6.79 3.24
N CYS A 248 -12.65 -6.76 4.55
CA CYS A 248 -13.69 -7.01 5.52
C CYS A 248 -13.62 -6.01 6.67
N ALA A 249 -14.70 -5.91 7.43
CA ALA A 249 -14.77 -5.25 8.75
C ALA A 249 -15.33 -6.22 9.80
N ASN A 250 -15.46 -5.78 11.04
CA ASN A 250 -16.06 -6.56 12.14
C ASN A 250 -15.36 -7.90 12.44
N TYR A 251 -14.04 -7.98 12.23
CA TYR A 251 -13.21 -9.16 12.54
C TYR A 251 -13.50 -10.41 11.68
N GLU A 252 -14.26 -10.28 10.59
CA GLU A 252 -14.58 -11.39 9.68
C GLU A 252 -13.60 -11.44 8.50
N TYR A 253 -12.40 -11.96 8.74
CA TYR A 253 -11.31 -11.91 7.77
C TYR A 253 -11.47 -12.89 6.61
N PRO A 254 -11.16 -12.48 5.35
CA PRO A 254 -11.04 -13.44 4.26
C PRO A 254 -9.94 -14.47 4.57
N PRO A 255 -10.12 -15.73 4.15
CA PRO A 255 -9.10 -16.76 4.27
C PRO A 255 -7.89 -16.43 3.39
N ASN A 256 -6.72 -16.92 3.77
CA ASN A 256 -5.46 -16.59 3.11
C ASN A 256 -4.51 -17.79 3.01
N ASP A 257 -5.04 -18.99 3.28
CA ASP A 257 -4.35 -20.26 3.31
C ASP A 257 -4.36 -20.96 1.94
N SER A 258 -5.46 -20.87 1.19
CA SER A 258 -5.56 -21.33 -0.19
C SER A 258 -6.50 -20.47 -1.03
N TYR A 259 -6.34 -20.53 -2.35
CA TYR A 259 -7.22 -19.79 -3.25
C TYR A 259 -8.61 -20.43 -3.33
N GLU A 260 -8.70 -21.75 -3.20
CA GLU A 260 -9.94 -22.51 -3.17
C GLU A 260 -10.80 -22.09 -1.97
N ASN A 261 -10.21 -21.96 -0.78
CA ASN A 261 -10.91 -21.50 0.41
C ASN A 261 -11.36 -20.05 0.26
N LEU A 262 -10.54 -19.19 -0.37
CA LEU A 262 -10.92 -17.83 -0.70
C LEU A 262 -12.08 -17.77 -1.68
N LEU A 263 -12.10 -18.65 -2.69
CA LEU A 263 -13.14 -18.71 -3.70
C LEU A 263 -14.49 -19.15 -3.12
N GLU A 264 -14.50 -20.14 -2.22
CA GLU A 264 -15.72 -20.51 -1.48
C GLU A 264 -16.20 -19.39 -0.56
N TRP A 265 -15.29 -18.70 0.13
CA TRP A 265 -15.64 -17.53 0.93
C TRP A 265 -16.25 -16.42 0.08
N ILE A 266 -15.70 -16.13 -1.10
CA ILE A 266 -16.25 -15.14 -2.04
C ILE A 266 -17.67 -15.53 -2.46
N LYS A 267 -17.88 -16.80 -2.80
CA LYS A 267 -19.19 -17.33 -3.20
C LYS A 267 -20.25 -17.14 -2.13
N GLU A 268 -19.86 -17.27 -0.86
CA GLU A 268 -20.77 -17.11 0.29
C GLU A 268 -21.01 -15.64 0.65
N LYS A 269 -19.97 -14.80 0.61
CA LYS A 269 -19.98 -13.45 1.22
C LYS A 269 -20.09 -12.29 0.24
N LEU A 270 -19.87 -12.50 -1.05
CA LEU A 270 -19.93 -11.47 -2.08
C LEU A 270 -21.03 -11.73 -3.10
N ASP A 271 -21.40 -10.69 -3.83
CA ASP A 271 -22.38 -10.81 -4.92
C ASP A 271 -21.89 -11.81 -6.00
N PRO A 272 -22.78 -12.61 -6.61
CA PRO A 272 -22.40 -13.67 -7.56
C PRO A 272 -21.57 -13.21 -8.77
N GLU A 273 -21.70 -11.93 -9.15
CA GLU A 273 -20.89 -11.29 -10.19
C GLU A 273 -19.39 -11.36 -9.86
N TYR A 274 -19.01 -11.09 -8.61
CA TYR A 274 -17.61 -11.17 -8.18
C TYR A 274 -17.12 -12.60 -8.19
N TYR A 275 -17.93 -13.57 -7.75
CA TYR A 275 -17.54 -14.98 -7.82
C TYR A 275 -17.15 -15.41 -9.24
N SER A 276 -17.89 -14.96 -10.26
CA SER A 276 -17.57 -15.25 -11.67
C SER A 276 -16.21 -14.69 -12.10
N ILE A 277 -15.86 -13.47 -11.65
CA ILE A 277 -14.57 -12.84 -11.93
C ILE A 277 -13.43 -13.63 -11.26
N PHE A 278 -13.57 -13.98 -9.99
CA PHE A 278 -12.52 -14.70 -9.27
C PHE A 278 -12.38 -16.13 -9.77
N LYS A 279 -13.49 -16.82 -10.09
CA LYS A 279 -13.46 -18.17 -10.63
C LYS A 279 -12.65 -18.28 -11.94
N SER A 280 -12.67 -17.23 -12.78
CA SER A 280 -11.89 -17.19 -14.03
C SER A 280 -10.48 -16.59 -13.87
N THR A 281 -10.12 -16.18 -12.65
CA THR A 281 -8.81 -15.56 -12.38
C THR A 281 -7.75 -16.63 -12.16
N LYS A 282 -6.64 -16.50 -12.89
CA LYS A 282 -5.43 -17.28 -12.64
C LYS A 282 -4.55 -16.53 -11.65
N VAL A 283 -4.37 -17.09 -10.46
CA VAL A 283 -3.53 -16.48 -9.42
C VAL A 283 -2.05 -16.55 -9.80
N CYS A 284 -1.36 -15.42 -9.67
CA CYS A 284 0.06 -15.28 -10.02
C CYS A 284 0.95 -15.05 -8.79
N SER A 285 0.37 -14.83 -7.61
CA SER A 285 1.11 -14.56 -6.37
C SER A 285 0.51 -15.25 -5.15
N PRO A 286 1.25 -15.35 -4.02
CA PRO A 286 0.66 -15.72 -2.74
C PRO A 286 -0.47 -14.78 -2.30
N LEU A 287 -1.34 -15.29 -1.42
CA LEU A 287 -2.37 -14.50 -0.74
C LEU A 287 -1.78 -13.77 0.46
N VAL A 288 -1.71 -12.45 0.40
CA VAL A 288 -1.13 -11.62 1.47
C VAL A 288 -2.24 -11.04 2.33
N SER A 289 -2.35 -11.52 3.57
CA SER A 289 -3.33 -11.01 4.52
C SER A 289 -2.79 -9.81 5.30
N TYR A 290 -3.68 -8.88 5.63
CA TYR A 290 -3.48 -7.87 6.64
C TYR A 290 -4.68 -7.84 7.58
N ARG A 291 -4.49 -8.18 8.87
CA ARG A 291 -5.57 -8.26 9.87
C ARG A 291 -5.39 -7.30 11.04
N ARG A 292 -4.35 -6.47 11.00
CA ARG A 292 -3.98 -5.56 12.10
C ARG A 292 -4.32 -4.11 11.75
N ALA A 293 -5.62 -3.81 11.59
CA ALA A 293 -6.13 -2.46 11.40
C ALA A 293 -6.32 -1.70 12.73
N ILE A 294 -5.29 -1.72 13.56
CA ILE A 294 -5.22 -0.90 14.77
C ILE A 294 -4.59 0.44 14.39
N ASP A 295 -5.22 1.56 14.74
CA ASP A 295 -4.64 2.89 14.61
C ASP A 295 -4.29 3.44 15.99
N ASP A 296 -3.03 3.82 16.20
CA ASP A 296 -2.56 4.42 17.44
C ASP A 296 -2.45 5.92 17.23
N ARG A 297 -3.49 6.66 17.62
CA ARG A 297 -3.53 8.12 17.50
C ARG A 297 -2.83 8.74 18.70
N LYS A 298 -1.66 9.33 18.43
CA LYS A 298 -0.88 10.06 19.43
C LYS A 298 -1.37 11.50 19.49
N CYS A 299 -1.85 11.93 20.65
CA CYS A 299 -2.31 13.30 20.88
C CYS A 299 -1.11 14.17 21.27
N VAL A 300 -0.36 14.65 20.27
CA VAL A 300 0.84 15.48 20.49
C VAL A 300 0.53 16.99 20.57
N GLU A 301 -0.68 17.40 20.22
CA GLU A 301 -1.12 18.80 20.17
C GLU A 301 -1.63 19.34 21.54
N GLN A 302 -1.63 18.50 22.57
CA GLN A 302 -2.16 18.85 23.91
C GLN A 302 -1.07 18.94 25.00
N LEU A 303 0.19 19.14 24.62
CA LEU A 303 1.31 19.33 25.56
C LEU A 303 1.60 20.80 25.82
#